data_AF-A0A0D7ASM9-F1
#
_entry.id   AF-A0A0D7ASM9-F1
#
_cell.length_a   1.000
_cell.length_b   1.000
_cell.length_c   1.000
_cell.angle_alpha   90.00
_cell.angle_beta   90.00
_cell.angle_gamma   90.00
#
_symmetry.space_group_name_H-M   'P 1'
#
loop_
_entity.id
_entity.type
_entity.pdbx_description
1 polymer ?
#
loop_
_entity_poly.entity_id
_entity_poly.type
_entity_poly.pdbx_seq_one_letter_code
_entity_poly.pdbx_strand_id
1 'polypeptide(L)'
;MVKPANSQCERPQLELLKDFETSLNAAEIAAWTAEVEAWESDHSQPNPYEPKLKPLTQRDVRLRLAEEEKAEATRAAALGHIRSKLTAQKLLLQGLELEELQRKLRRDVHALGQHATSLQKAKTVEFGTLLQGRISWWTRNAEVHLPCIPSLAEVDAEAAPENAQVPPPYDLKIWMPLHICKRGECAERLMEIEWSLCEAQASNALEGMQCSLCLNSYLAKLKCDWSQGVAANTRSQTAIQQVDQCIRGHVSQYRDARTALKVLAQSLNKGGSWAICFRELSDEDVCPLPVDGLGEGSRTSSWIWQVGSMGQGTSEEILEDALRIEWLKARARFQRFDEEIHLLNAEKERGISYLRFEVLEWAGRIGARSVQDQVLRDGLDAYAKQQAVLHLQWSAQFEKMWADIPIWISQGAVPDNFHSEDTAAHPSE
;
A
#
# COMPACT_ATOMS: atom_id res chain seq x y z
N MET A 1 -28.68 -20.22 -4.37
CA MET A 1 -27.90 -19.98 -5.61
C MET A 1 -26.63 -19.23 -5.24
N VAL A 2 -25.58 -19.97 -4.91
CA VAL A 2 -24.22 -19.44 -4.85
C VAL A 2 -23.74 -19.42 -6.31
N LYS A 3 -23.44 -18.24 -6.85
CA LYS A 3 -22.79 -18.15 -8.17
C LYS A 3 -21.36 -18.68 -8.00
N PRO A 4 -20.91 -19.69 -8.76
CA PRO A 4 -19.49 -20.00 -8.80
C PRO A 4 -18.79 -18.88 -9.55
N ALA A 5 -17.92 -18.16 -8.86
CA ALA A 5 -17.08 -17.13 -9.44
C ALA A 5 -15.87 -17.77 -10.12
N ASN A 6 -15.55 -17.27 -11.31
CA ASN A 6 -14.23 -17.24 -11.97
C ASN A 6 -13.53 -18.55 -12.36
N SER A 7 -13.66 -18.92 -13.63
CA SER A 7 -12.74 -19.80 -14.38
C SER A 7 -11.33 -19.22 -14.60
N GLN A 8 -11.09 -17.96 -14.21
CA GLN A 8 -9.79 -17.28 -14.30
C GLN A 8 -8.96 -17.32 -12.99
N CYS A 9 -9.46 -17.94 -11.91
CA CYS A 9 -8.89 -17.81 -10.57
C CYS A 9 -7.80 -18.84 -10.18
N GLU A 10 -7.55 -19.88 -10.97
CA GLU A 10 -6.83 -21.07 -10.47
C GLU A 10 -5.31 -21.08 -10.77
N ARG A 11 -4.84 -20.34 -11.77
CA ARG A 11 -3.42 -20.31 -12.20
C ARG A 11 -2.45 -19.39 -11.44
N PRO A 12 -2.82 -18.18 -10.98
CA PRO A 12 -1.78 -17.19 -10.68
C PRO A 12 -0.94 -17.53 -9.46
N GLN A 13 -1.46 -18.16 -8.40
CA GLN A 13 -0.69 -18.28 -7.14
C GLN A 13 0.40 -19.36 -7.18
N LEU A 14 0.11 -20.51 -7.79
CA LEU A 14 1.08 -21.59 -7.94
C LEU A 14 2.11 -21.30 -9.04
N GLU A 15 1.71 -20.66 -10.14
CA GLU A 15 2.66 -20.18 -11.15
C GLU A 15 3.57 -19.09 -10.55
N LEU A 16 3.02 -18.13 -9.81
CA LEU A 16 3.82 -17.10 -9.13
C LEU A 16 4.82 -17.72 -8.14
N LEU A 17 4.39 -18.67 -7.29
CA LEU A 17 5.30 -19.32 -6.34
C LEU A 17 6.41 -20.10 -7.05
N LYS A 18 6.09 -20.84 -8.12
CA LYS A 18 7.09 -21.56 -8.93
C LYS A 18 8.04 -20.61 -9.67
N ASP A 19 7.53 -19.50 -10.19
CA ASP A 19 8.35 -18.46 -10.83
C ASP A 19 9.30 -17.80 -9.81
N PHE A 20 8.85 -17.61 -8.56
CA PHE A 20 9.71 -17.17 -7.47
C PHE A 20 10.76 -18.24 -7.11
N GLU A 21 10.36 -19.49 -6.93
CA GLU A 21 11.28 -20.58 -6.55
C GLU A 21 12.34 -20.88 -7.63
N THR A 22 12.02 -20.67 -8.91
CA THR A 22 12.97 -20.84 -10.01
C THR A 22 13.97 -19.68 -10.15
N SER A 23 13.63 -18.50 -9.63
CA SER A 23 14.49 -17.31 -9.67
C SER A 23 15.35 -17.12 -8.41
N LEU A 24 15.04 -17.83 -7.33
CA LEU A 24 15.72 -17.74 -6.04
C LEU A 24 16.69 -18.91 -5.81
N ASN A 25 17.66 -18.72 -4.91
CA ASN A 25 18.59 -19.77 -4.56
C ASN A 25 17.91 -20.82 -3.67
N ALA A 26 18.05 -22.10 -4.01
CA ALA A 26 17.50 -23.21 -3.23
C ALA A 26 17.96 -23.22 -1.76
N ALA A 27 19.16 -22.72 -1.48
CA ALA A 27 19.68 -22.61 -0.11
C ALA A 27 18.91 -21.57 0.73
N GLU A 28 18.55 -20.44 0.12
CA GLU A 28 17.78 -19.35 0.76
C GLU A 28 16.35 -19.81 1.03
N ILE A 29 15.71 -20.45 0.04
CA ILE A 29 14.38 -21.05 0.19
C ILE A 29 14.36 -22.05 1.34
N ALA A 30 15.36 -22.94 1.43
CA ALA A 30 15.44 -23.93 2.50
C ALA A 30 15.61 -23.28 3.88
N ALA A 31 16.41 -22.22 3.98
CA ALA A 31 16.58 -21.47 5.22
C ALA A 31 15.27 -20.77 5.64
N TRP A 32 14.61 -20.08 4.71
CA TRP A 32 13.35 -19.38 4.99
C TRP A 32 12.22 -20.35 5.31
N THR A 33 12.16 -21.50 4.65
CA THR A 33 11.20 -22.58 4.97
C THR A 33 11.37 -23.04 6.42
N ALA A 34 12.61 -23.28 6.85
CA ALA A 34 12.89 -23.70 8.22
C ALA A 34 12.53 -22.61 9.26
N GLU A 35 12.78 -21.33 8.95
CA GLU A 35 12.36 -20.21 9.81
C GLU A 35 10.85 -20.20 10.05
N VAL A 36 10.06 -20.45 8.99
CA VAL A 36 8.60 -20.43 9.09
C VAL A 36 8.07 -21.65 9.79
N GLU A 37 8.55 -22.85 9.46
CA GLU A 37 8.08 -24.08 10.10
C GLU A 37 8.38 -24.09 11.60
N ALA A 38 9.52 -23.51 12.00
CA ALA A 38 9.85 -23.31 13.41
C ALA A 38 8.85 -22.38 14.10
N TRP A 39 8.45 -21.28 13.45
CA TRP A 39 7.47 -20.33 13.98
C TRP A 39 6.03 -20.89 13.97
N GLU A 40 5.63 -21.59 12.92
CA GLU A 40 4.34 -22.30 12.82
C GLU A 40 4.20 -23.33 13.96
N SER A 41 5.31 -23.99 14.33
CA SER A 41 5.36 -24.94 15.46
C SER A 41 5.39 -24.24 16.82
N ASP A 42 6.06 -23.10 16.94
CA ASP A 42 6.23 -22.33 18.16
C ASP A 42 6.14 -20.82 17.89
N HIS A 43 4.97 -20.25 18.17
CA HIS A 43 4.71 -18.82 17.93
C HIS A 43 5.45 -17.89 18.91
N SER A 44 6.23 -18.42 19.86
CA SER A 44 7.15 -17.62 20.68
C SER A 44 8.46 -17.26 19.95
N GLN A 45 8.75 -17.94 18.84
CA GLN A 45 9.87 -17.60 17.96
C GLN A 45 9.66 -16.24 17.26
N PRO A 46 10.73 -15.59 16.76
CA PRO A 46 10.61 -14.36 15.98
C PRO A 46 9.68 -14.56 14.78
N ASN A 47 8.79 -13.59 14.55
CA ASN A 47 7.85 -13.65 13.43
C ASN A 47 8.60 -13.51 12.09
N PRO A 48 8.62 -14.54 11.23
CA PRO A 48 9.34 -14.49 9.97
C PRO A 48 8.71 -13.49 8.99
N TYR A 49 7.44 -13.12 9.14
CA TYR A 49 6.79 -12.14 8.26
C TYR A 49 7.14 -10.68 8.59
N GLU A 50 7.85 -10.44 9.70
CA GLU A 50 8.35 -9.10 10.02
C GLU A 50 9.63 -8.79 9.23
N PRO A 51 9.76 -7.56 8.69
CA PRO A 51 11.01 -7.11 8.10
C PRO A 51 12.13 -7.17 9.14
N LYS A 52 13.25 -7.82 8.79
CA LYS A 52 14.46 -7.83 9.62
C LYS A 52 15.12 -6.45 9.61
N LEU A 53 14.96 -5.69 8.52
CA LEU A 53 15.48 -4.34 8.38
C LEU A 53 14.41 -3.29 8.70
N LYS A 54 14.70 -2.42 9.68
CA LYS A 54 13.78 -1.32 10.07
C LYS A 54 13.91 -0.13 9.14
N PRO A 55 12.82 0.39 8.56
CA PRO A 55 12.86 1.52 7.63
C PRO A 55 13.73 2.68 8.09
N LEU A 56 14.55 3.22 7.19
CA LEU A 56 15.26 4.48 7.41
C LEU A 56 14.24 5.63 7.49
N THR A 57 13.83 5.98 8.71
CA THR A 57 12.94 7.11 8.91
C THR A 57 13.71 8.44 8.85
N GLN A 58 13.02 9.54 8.54
CA GLN A 58 13.61 10.88 8.65
C GLN A 58 14.15 11.18 10.06
N ARG A 59 13.61 10.54 11.11
CA ARG A 59 14.10 10.69 12.48
C ARG A 59 15.46 10.01 12.65
N ASP A 60 15.63 8.83 12.07
CA ASP A 60 16.89 8.09 12.13
C ASP A 60 17.99 8.79 11.33
N VAL A 61 17.65 9.31 10.15
CA VAL A 61 18.59 10.14 9.37
C VAL A 61 18.95 11.42 10.12
N ARG A 62 17.98 12.09 10.75
CA ARG A 62 18.25 13.27 11.59
C ARG A 62 19.15 12.93 12.77
N LEU A 63 18.94 11.79 13.42
CA LEU A 63 19.76 11.33 14.54
C LEU A 63 21.20 11.07 14.08
N ARG A 64 21.38 10.26 13.03
CA ARG A 64 22.68 9.94 12.46
C ARG A 64 23.47 11.20 12.09
N LEU A 65 22.85 12.09 11.33
CA LEU A 65 23.51 13.31 10.89
C LEU A 65 23.81 14.26 12.07
N ALA A 66 22.96 14.30 13.11
CA ALA A 66 23.23 15.07 14.33
C ALA A 66 24.39 14.48 15.16
N GLU A 67 24.55 13.16 15.18
CA GLU A 67 25.69 12.47 15.80
C GLU A 67 26.99 12.76 15.04
N GLU A 68 26.96 12.70 13.70
CA GLU A 68 28.07 13.09 12.83
C GLU A 68 28.44 14.56 13.06
N GLU A 69 27.45 15.45 13.14
CA GLU A 69 27.65 16.87 13.46
C GLU A 69 28.29 17.05 14.84
N LYS A 70 27.82 16.33 15.85
CA LYS A 70 28.38 16.37 17.21
C LYS A 70 29.85 15.91 17.21
N ALA A 71 30.17 14.86 16.45
CA ALA A 71 31.53 14.35 16.33
C ALA A 71 32.46 15.32 15.59
N GLU A 72 31.96 16.00 14.56
CA GLU A 72 32.70 17.10 13.92
C GLU A 72 32.81 18.30 14.83
N ALA A 73 31.82 18.51 15.69
CA ALA A 73 31.83 19.64 16.59
C ALA A 73 32.92 19.54 17.64
N THR A 74 33.10 18.35 18.21
CA THR A 74 34.17 18.05 19.15
C THR A 74 35.54 18.17 18.47
N ARG A 75 35.68 17.70 17.23
CA ARG A 75 36.92 17.85 16.45
C ARG A 75 37.24 19.33 16.15
N ALA A 76 36.27 20.11 15.69
CA ALA A 76 36.47 21.52 15.35
C ALA A 76 36.80 22.37 16.59
N ALA A 77 36.17 22.07 17.73
CA ALA A 77 36.48 22.72 19.01
C ALA A 77 37.90 22.40 19.47
N ALA A 78 38.37 21.16 19.30
CA ALA A 78 39.76 20.78 19.58
C ALA A 78 40.77 21.50 18.68
N LEU A 79 40.37 21.88 17.45
CA LEU A 79 41.18 22.61 16.48
C LEU A 79 41.03 24.14 16.54
N GLY A 80 40.21 24.67 17.45
CA GLY A 80 40.00 26.12 17.62
C GLY A 80 39.26 26.83 16.46
N HIS A 81 38.55 26.09 15.59
CA HIS A 81 37.83 26.68 14.46
C HIS A 81 36.53 27.38 14.89
N ILE A 82 36.32 28.62 14.44
CA ILE A 82 35.05 29.35 14.59
C ILE A 82 34.04 28.78 13.59
N ARG A 83 32.93 28.21 14.08
CA ARG A 83 31.87 27.65 13.22
C ARG A 83 30.82 28.70 12.85
N SER A 84 30.21 28.53 11.67
CA SER A 84 28.93 29.17 11.33
C SER A 84 27.86 28.83 12.39
N LYS A 85 27.00 29.80 12.71
CA LYS A 85 25.89 29.61 13.67
C LYS A 85 24.85 28.58 13.20
N LEU A 86 24.80 28.33 11.89
CA LEU A 86 23.92 27.35 11.26
C LEU A 86 24.78 26.31 10.53
N THR A 87 24.60 25.05 10.86
CA THR A 87 25.29 23.93 10.21
C THR A 87 24.63 23.59 8.88
N ALA A 88 25.41 23.06 7.93
CA ALA A 88 24.96 22.64 6.61
C ALA A 88 23.70 21.75 6.65
N GLN A 89 23.66 20.73 7.50
CA GLN A 89 22.49 19.87 7.66
C GLN A 89 21.24 20.65 8.08
N LYS A 90 21.37 21.50 9.09
CA LYS A 90 20.25 22.29 9.61
C LYS A 90 19.75 23.30 8.59
N LEU A 91 20.65 23.87 7.80
CA LEU A 91 20.31 24.71 6.65
C LEU A 91 19.48 23.92 5.63
N LEU A 92 19.91 22.72 5.23
CA LEU A 92 19.21 21.90 4.24
C LEU A 92 17.83 21.43 4.75
N LEU A 93 17.73 21.02 6.01
CA LEU A 93 16.46 20.71 6.66
C LEU A 93 15.50 21.91 6.64
N GLN A 94 15.99 23.10 6.96
CA GLN A 94 15.19 24.33 6.88
C GLN A 94 14.77 24.64 5.44
N GLY A 95 15.61 24.35 4.44
CA GLY A 95 15.27 24.49 3.03
C GLY A 95 14.08 23.61 2.63
N LEU A 96 14.13 22.32 2.95
CA LEU A 96 13.04 21.37 2.69
C LEU A 96 11.73 21.77 3.42
N GLU A 97 11.83 22.27 4.65
CA GLU A 97 10.68 22.81 5.38
C GLU A 97 10.07 24.03 4.67
N LEU A 98 10.90 24.92 4.13
CA LEU A 98 10.42 26.09 3.38
C LEU A 98 9.73 25.68 2.08
N GLU A 99 10.25 24.70 1.36
CA GLU A 99 9.59 24.14 0.17
C GLU A 99 8.21 23.55 0.50
N GLU A 100 8.08 22.82 1.62
CA GLU A 100 6.78 22.33 2.09
C GLU A 100 5.82 23.48 2.42
N LEU A 101 6.32 24.54 3.07
CA LEU A 101 5.51 25.74 3.34
C LEU A 101 5.09 26.48 2.07
N GLN A 102 5.94 26.52 1.03
CA GLN A 102 5.58 27.04 -0.29
C GLN A 102 4.48 26.20 -0.94
N ARG A 103 4.61 24.86 -0.94
CA ARG A 103 3.58 23.95 -1.45
C ARG A 103 2.27 24.09 -0.68
N LYS A 104 2.32 24.29 0.64
CA LYS A 104 1.14 24.58 1.46
C LYS A 104 0.50 25.91 1.08
N LEU A 105 1.28 27.00 1.00
CA LEU A 105 0.75 28.31 0.62
C LEU A 105 0.12 28.27 -0.77
N ARG A 106 0.74 27.58 -1.74
CA ARG A 106 0.18 27.41 -3.09
C ARG A 106 -1.18 26.69 -3.05
N ARG A 107 -1.30 25.63 -2.26
CA ARG A 107 -2.59 24.93 -2.04
C ARG A 107 -3.63 25.83 -1.39
N ASP A 108 -3.25 26.58 -0.35
CA ASP A 108 -4.16 27.48 0.37
C ASP A 108 -4.66 28.60 -0.55
N VAL A 109 -3.79 29.19 -1.37
CA VAL A 109 -4.14 30.22 -2.35
C VAL A 109 -5.06 29.67 -3.43
N HIS A 110 -4.78 28.49 -3.98
CA HIS A 110 -5.65 27.85 -4.98
C HIS A 110 -7.00 27.41 -4.39
N ALA A 111 -7.04 27.09 -3.09
CA ALA A 111 -8.28 26.77 -2.39
C ALA A 111 -9.16 27.99 -2.12
N LEU A 112 -8.62 29.22 -2.22
CA LEU A 112 -9.43 30.44 -2.14
C LEU A 112 -10.31 30.55 -3.38
N GLY A 113 -11.58 30.19 -3.25
CA GLY A 113 -12.59 30.41 -4.28
C GLY A 113 -13.00 31.87 -4.43
N GLN A 114 -13.87 32.15 -5.40
CA GLN A 114 -14.39 33.49 -5.70
C GLN A 114 -15.08 34.17 -4.49
N HIS A 115 -15.61 33.37 -3.57
CA HIS A 115 -16.29 33.83 -2.35
C HIS A 115 -15.42 33.77 -1.08
N ALA A 116 -14.09 33.75 -1.24
CA ALA A 116 -13.18 33.76 -0.10
C ALA A 116 -13.43 34.97 0.81
N THR A 117 -13.60 34.69 2.10
CA THR A 117 -13.82 35.71 3.13
C THR A 117 -12.59 36.59 3.30
N SER A 118 -12.79 37.84 3.74
CA SER A 118 -11.68 38.77 4.02
C SER A 118 -10.69 38.19 5.03
N LEU A 119 -11.16 37.40 5.99
CA LEU A 119 -10.31 36.71 6.97
C LEU A 119 -9.43 35.62 6.31
N GLN A 120 -9.95 34.84 5.37
CA GLN A 120 -9.18 33.83 4.64
C GLN A 120 -8.13 34.49 3.73
N LYS A 121 -8.48 35.60 3.07
CA LYS A 121 -7.54 36.40 2.27
C LYS A 121 -6.43 37.01 3.14
N ALA A 122 -6.77 37.57 4.30
CA ALA A 122 -5.78 38.11 5.24
C ALA A 122 -4.80 37.03 5.70
N LYS A 123 -5.29 35.84 6.10
CA LYS A 123 -4.43 34.72 6.54
C LYS A 123 -3.44 34.26 5.49
N THR A 124 -3.86 34.16 4.23
CA THR A 124 -2.96 33.74 3.14
C THR A 124 -1.90 34.80 2.82
N VAL A 125 -2.28 36.09 2.87
CA VAL A 125 -1.33 37.20 2.70
C VAL A 125 -0.31 37.24 3.86
N GLU A 126 -0.78 37.16 5.12
CA GLU A 126 0.08 37.11 6.31
C GLU A 126 1.04 35.91 6.29
N PHE A 127 0.54 34.74 5.88
CA PHE A 127 1.40 33.56 5.75
C PHE A 127 2.43 33.75 4.63
N GLY A 128 2.05 34.37 3.51
CA GLY A 128 2.96 34.71 2.41
C GLY A 128 4.09 35.66 2.82
N THR A 129 3.79 36.72 3.57
CA THR A 129 4.81 37.68 4.03
C THR A 129 5.78 37.06 5.03
N LEU A 130 5.29 36.22 5.95
CA LEU A 130 6.14 35.46 6.87
C LEU A 130 7.05 34.48 6.13
N LEU A 131 6.52 33.78 5.13
CA LEU A 131 7.28 32.84 4.32
C LEU A 131 8.38 33.54 3.53
N GLN A 132 8.07 34.66 2.89
CA GLN A 132 9.05 35.48 2.17
C GLN A 132 10.19 35.93 3.10
N GLY A 133 9.86 36.41 4.31
CA GLY A 133 10.87 36.79 5.31
C GLY A 133 11.77 35.62 5.72
N ARG A 134 11.21 34.42 5.90
CA ARG A 134 11.98 33.21 6.22
C ARG A 134 12.88 32.77 5.06
N ILE A 135 12.41 32.86 3.82
CA ILE A 135 13.20 32.54 2.62
C ILE A 135 14.37 33.50 2.52
N SER A 136 14.14 34.81 2.60
CA SER A 136 15.22 35.81 2.55
C SER A 136 16.27 35.61 3.64
N TRP A 137 15.83 35.28 4.86
CA TRP A 137 16.74 34.94 5.94
C TRP A 137 17.53 33.66 5.64
N TRP A 138 16.87 32.62 5.11
CA TRP A 138 17.51 31.37 4.76
C TRP A 138 18.56 31.57 3.65
N THR A 139 18.23 32.28 2.57
CA THR A 139 19.15 32.55 1.45
C THR A 139 20.44 33.21 1.94
N ARG A 140 20.33 34.21 2.82
CA ARG A 140 21.50 34.89 3.40
C ARG A 140 22.38 33.97 4.24
N ASN A 141 21.80 33.00 4.95
CA ASN A 141 22.57 32.02 5.73
C ASN A 141 23.12 30.89 4.85
N ALA A 142 22.47 30.63 3.71
CA ALA A 142 22.91 29.63 2.75
C ALA A 142 24.20 30.03 2.04
N GLU A 143 24.43 31.32 1.78
CA GLU A 143 25.65 31.86 1.17
C GLU A 143 26.95 31.39 1.83
N VAL A 144 26.92 31.11 3.14
CA VAL A 144 28.09 30.61 3.90
C VAL A 144 28.49 29.20 3.47
N HIS A 145 27.51 28.36 3.09
CA HIS A 145 27.73 26.96 2.71
C HIS A 145 27.68 26.75 1.19
N LEU A 146 26.94 27.61 0.49
CA LEU A 146 26.70 27.58 -0.96
C LEU A 146 27.03 28.97 -1.54
N PRO A 147 28.32 29.30 -1.72
CA PRO A 147 28.75 30.63 -2.13
C PRO A 147 28.35 31.01 -3.56
N CYS A 148 27.89 30.05 -4.37
CA CYS A 148 27.40 30.26 -5.72
C CYS A 148 25.97 30.83 -5.79
N ILE A 149 25.23 30.89 -4.69
CA ILE A 149 23.84 31.39 -4.67
C ILE A 149 23.68 32.82 -5.21
N PRO A 150 24.51 33.82 -4.82
CA PRO A 150 24.37 35.20 -5.32
C PRO A 150 24.53 35.30 -6.83
N SER A 151 25.56 34.66 -7.40
CA SER A 151 25.79 34.62 -8.84
C SER A 151 24.65 33.93 -9.59
N LEU A 152 24.03 32.90 -9.00
CA LEU A 152 22.88 32.22 -9.61
C LEU A 152 21.62 33.10 -9.58
N ALA A 153 21.44 33.86 -8.50
CA ALA A 153 20.34 34.81 -8.39
C ALA A 153 20.47 35.96 -9.40
N GLU A 154 21.68 36.44 -9.66
CA GLU A 154 21.96 37.45 -10.69
C GLU A 154 21.62 36.93 -12.09
N VAL A 155 22.08 35.72 -12.44
CA VAL A 155 21.78 35.11 -13.75
C VAL A 155 20.27 34.88 -13.94
N ASP A 156 19.56 34.40 -12.91
CA ASP A 156 18.11 34.22 -12.99
C ASP A 156 17.37 35.57 -13.07
N ALA A 157 17.91 36.64 -12.46
CA ALA A 157 17.35 37.98 -12.55
C ALA A 157 17.55 38.62 -13.94
N GLU A 158 18.71 38.39 -14.57
CA GLU A 158 18.99 38.83 -15.94
C GLU A 158 18.16 38.08 -16.98
N ALA A 159 17.85 36.81 -16.72
CA ALA A 159 16.99 36.01 -17.59
C ALA A 159 15.50 36.36 -17.48
N ALA A 160 15.09 37.12 -16.46
CA ALA A 160 13.70 37.50 -16.24
C ALA A 160 13.26 38.60 -17.23
N PRO A 161 12.05 38.51 -17.82
CA PRO A 161 11.56 39.56 -18.70
C PRO A 161 11.38 40.88 -17.92
N GLU A 162 11.71 42.02 -18.54
CA GLU A 162 11.70 43.36 -17.90
C GLU A 162 10.35 43.74 -17.26
N ASN A 163 9.25 43.13 -17.69
CA ASN A 163 7.89 43.34 -17.16
C ASN A 163 7.39 42.21 -16.25
N ALA A 164 8.28 41.35 -15.75
CA ALA A 164 7.90 40.29 -14.82
C ALA A 164 7.30 40.88 -13.54
N GLN A 165 6.09 40.47 -13.20
CA GLN A 165 5.55 40.73 -11.87
C GLN A 165 6.42 40.05 -10.82
N VAL A 166 6.56 40.68 -9.65
CA VAL A 166 7.26 40.09 -8.51
C VAL A 166 6.64 38.70 -8.25
N PRO A 167 7.44 37.63 -8.30
CA PRO A 167 6.93 36.28 -8.12
C PRO A 167 6.28 36.16 -6.74
N PRO A 168 5.13 35.47 -6.63
CA PRO A 168 4.48 35.28 -5.35
C PRO A 168 5.39 34.47 -4.40
N PRO A 169 5.22 34.58 -3.07
CA PRO A 169 6.12 33.94 -2.10
C PRO A 169 6.29 32.42 -2.26
N TYR A 170 5.28 31.74 -2.82
CA TYR A 170 5.30 30.31 -3.11
C TYR A 170 6.03 29.91 -4.40
N ASP A 171 6.42 30.88 -5.24
CA ASP A 171 7.22 30.67 -6.47
C ASP A 171 8.67 31.19 -6.33
N LEU A 172 9.02 31.74 -5.17
CA LEU A 172 10.40 32.14 -4.88
C LEU A 172 11.32 30.93 -4.91
N LYS A 173 12.40 31.00 -5.67
CA LYS A 173 13.32 29.87 -5.84
C LYS A 173 14.18 29.67 -4.59
N ILE A 174 14.20 28.45 -4.06
CA ILE A 174 15.06 28.02 -2.96
C ILE A 174 16.22 27.22 -3.56
N TRP A 175 17.44 27.77 -3.51
CA TRP A 175 18.62 27.16 -4.12
C TRP A 175 19.21 26.06 -3.24
N MET A 176 18.64 24.86 -3.34
CA MET A 176 19.16 23.63 -2.71
C MET A 176 20.30 23.00 -3.53
N PRO A 177 21.15 22.13 -2.94
CA PRO A 177 22.24 21.48 -3.66
C PRO A 177 21.79 20.73 -4.93
N LEU A 178 20.58 20.14 -4.96
CA LEU A 178 19.99 19.52 -6.15
C LEU A 178 19.88 20.48 -7.36
N HIS A 179 19.72 21.78 -7.11
CA HIS A 179 19.59 22.80 -8.15
C HIS A 179 20.97 23.25 -8.66
N ILE A 180 21.98 23.11 -7.82
CA ILE A 180 23.34 23.61 -8.05
C ILE A 180 24.23 22.49 -8.62
N CYS A 181 23.97 21.23 -8.29
CA CYS A 181 24.80 20.08 -8.65
C CYS A 181 25.03 19.95 -10.17
N LYS A 182 24.04 20.34 -10.99
CA LYS A 182 24.15 20.32 -12.47
C LYS A 182 25.21 21.27 -13.03
N ARG A 183 25.66 22.25 -12.25
CA ARG A 183 26.70 23.22 -12.63
C ARG A 183 28.09 22.86 -12.10
N GLY A 184 28.22 21.82 -11.28
CA GLY A 184 29.52 21.34 -10.76
C GLY A 184 30.11 22.17 -9.63
N GLU A 185 29.38 23.15 -9.09
CA GLU A 185 29.87 24.11 -8.08
C GLU A 185 29.52 23.72 -6.64
N CYS A 186 28.90 22.55 -6.42
CA CYS A 186 28.48 22.10 -5.10
C CYS A 186 29.44 21.06 -4.51
N ALA A 187 29.76 21.21 -3.23
CA ALA A 187 30.56 20.22 -2.50
C ALA A 187 29.82 18.88 -2.40
N GLU A 188 30.52 17.78 -2.68
CA GLU A 188 29.99 16.41 -2.64
C GLU A 188 29.26 16.10 -1.33
N ARG A 189 29.86 16.50 -0.21
CA ARG A 189 29.29 16.33 1.12
C ARG A 189 27.89 16.94 1.29
N LEU A 190 27.62 18.10 0.70
CA LEU A 190 26.29 18.74 0.80
C LEU A 190 25.25 17.96 0.01
N MET A 191 25.64 17.44 -1.15
CA MET A 191 24.80 16.58 -1.97
C MET A 191 24.52 15.24 -1.27
N GLU A 192 25.47 14.68 -0.54
CA GLU A 192 25.25 13.46 0.27
C GLU A 192 24.29 13.70 1.44
N ILE A 193 24.40 14.83 2.12
CA ILE A 193 23.44 15.19 3.18
C ILE A 193 22.05 15.34 2.58
N GLU A 194 21.90 16.07 1.48
CA GLU A 194 20.61 16.23 0.82
C GLU A 194 20.05 14.89 0.32
N TRP A 195 20.89 14.03 -0.26
CA TRP A 195 20.52 12.67 -0.65
C TRP A 195 19.87 11.92 0.51
N SER A 196 20.53 11.89 1.66
CA SER A 196 20.02 11.18 2.84
C SER A 196 18.69 11.76 3.34
N LEU A 197 18.50 13.07 3.24
CA LEU A 197 17.25 13.73 3.60
C LEU A 197 16.13 13.39 2.61
N CYS A 198 16.42 13.36 1.31
CA CYS A 198 15.47 12.97 0.26
C CYS A 198 15.05 11.50 0.37
N GLU A 199 15.99 10.60 0.65
CA GLU A 199 15.72 9.18 0.90
C GLU A 199 14.75 9.00 2.07
N ALA A 200 15.03 9.67 3.18
CA ALA A 200 14.16 9.63 4.35
C ALA A 200 12.79 10.26 4.11
N GLN A 201 12.73 11.34 3.31
CA GLN A 201 11.47 11.98 2.91
C GLN A 201 10.64 11.06 2.02
N ALA A 202 11.24 10.37 1.06
CA ALA A 202 10.57 9.41 0.21
C ALA A 202 10.03 8.21 1.02
N SER A 203 10.83 7.68 1.94
CA SER A 203 10.43 6.59 2.83
C SER A 203 9.24 6.98 3.72
N ASN A 204 9.32 8.15 4.38
CA ASN A 204 8.23 8.68 5.19
C ASN A 204 6.96 8.97 4.38
N ALA A 205 7.10 9.48 3.16
CA ALA A 205 5.97 9.76 2.29
C ALA A 205 5.26 8.46 1.86
N LEU A 206 6.03 7.40 1.58
CA LEU A 206 5.48 6.07 1.26
C LEU A 206 4.71 5.48 2.46
N GLU A 207 5.28 5.50 3.66
CA GLU A 207 4.63 5.02 4.88
C GLU A 207 3.37 5.83 5.23
N GLY A 208 3.45 7.16 5.10
CA GLY A 208 2.31 8.05 5.30
C GLY A 208 1.19 7.81 4.29
N MET A 209 1.54 7.51 3.03
CA MET A 209 0.60 7.14 1.98
C MET A 209 -0.09 5.81 2.30
N GLN A 210 0.67 4.76 2.66
CA GLN A 210 0.13 3.47 3.07
C GLN A 210 -0.85 3.62 4.25
N CYS A 211 -0.43 4.30 5.32
CA CYS A 211 -1.28 4.56 6.49
C CYS A 211 -2.58 5.29 6.10
N SER A 212 -2.47 6.32 5.24
CA SER A 212 -3.62 7.10 4.79
C SER A 212 -4.57 6.28 3.91
N LEU A 213 -4.05 5.39 3.07
CA LEU A 213 -4.86 4.48 2.24
C LEU A 213 -5.61 3.44 3.09
N CYS A 214 -4.95 2.88 4.12
CA CYS A 214 -5.60 1.99 5.10
C CYS A 214 -6.70 2.72 5.88
N LEU A 215 -6.43 3.95 6.32
CA LEU A 215 -7.44 4.75 7.01
C LEU A 215 -8.62 5.07 6.08
N ASN A 216 -8.35 5.40 4.81
CA ASN A 216 -9.38 5.70 3.83
C ASN A 216 -10.31 4.50 3.60
N SER A 217 -9.74 3.31 3.37
CA SER A 217 -10.52 2.09 3.16
C SER A 217 -11.38 1.75 4.39
N TYR A 218 -10.82 1.93 5.59
CA TYR A 218 -11.56 1.78 6.84
C TYR A 218 -12.73 2.78 6.97
N LEU A 219 -12.48 4.07 6.71
CA LEU A 219 -13.52 5.10 6.78
C LEU A 219 -14.61 4.90 5.72
N ALA A 220 -14.23 4.44 4.52
CA ALA A 220 -15.17 4.11 3.45
C ALA A 220 -16.13 2.98 3.88
N LYS A 221 -15.61 1.91 4.49
CA LYS A 221 -16.44 0.84 5.07
C LYS A 221 -17.35 1.35 6.18
N LEU A 222 -16.80 2.09 7.15
CA LEU A 222 -17.60 2.64 8.24
C LEU A 222 -18.74 3.52 7.72
N LYS A 223 -18.50 4.27 6.64
CA LYS A 223 -19.53 5.05 5.98
C LYS A 223 -20.61 4.15 5.37
N CYS A 224 -20.22 3.13 4.61
CA CYS A 224 -21.15 2.17 4.00
C CYS A 224 -22.01 1.43 5.03
N ASP A 225 -21.42 1.00 6.14
CA ASP A 225 -22.09 0.14 7.13
C ASP A 225 -22.95 0.96 8.12
N TRP A 226 -22.47 2.14 8.53
CA TRP A 226 -23.01 2.82 9.71
C TRP A 226 -23.47 4.28 9.47
N SER A 227 -23.15 4.92 8.34
CA SER A 227 -23.58 6.31 8.12
C SER A 227 -24.99 6.40 7.56
N GLN A 228 -25.94 6.81 8.40
CA GLN A 228 -27.34 7.02 8.02
C GLN A 228 -27.73 8.51 8.06
N GLY A 229 -28.52 8.95 7.08
CA GLY A 229 -29.02 10.33 6.98
C GLY A 229 -27.99 11.34 6.45
N VAL A 230 -28.45 12.56 6.18
CA VAL A 230 -27.66 13.58 5.48
C VAL A 230 -26.48 14.08 6.33
N ALA A 231 -26.72 14.42 7.60
CA ALA A 231 -25.69 15.00 8.45
C ALA A 231 -24.51 14.05 8.72
N ALA A 232 -24.78 12.77 9.00
CA ALA A 232 -23.74 11.76 9.21
C ALA A 232 -22.96 11.50 7.91
N ASN A 233 -23.66 11.37 6.77
CA ASN A 233 -23.01 11.21 5.47
C ASN A 233 -22.08 12.37 5.11
N THR A 234 -22.50 13.62 5.34
CA THR A 234 -21.64 14.79 5.09
C THR A 234 -20.40 14.78 5.99
N ARG A 235 -20.54 14.44 7.27
CA ARG A 235 -19.41 14.33 8.20
C ARG A 235 -18.42 13.25 7.77
N SER A 236 -18.92 12.04 7.47
CA SER A 236 -18.10 10.92 6.99
C SER A 236 -17.42 11.27 5.67
N GLN A 237 -18.12 11.91 4.74
CA GLN A 237 -17.54 12.35 3.47
C GLN A 237 -16.44 13.40 3.67
N THR A 238 -16.63 14.33 4.61
CA THR A 238 -15.62 15.36 4.93
C THR A 238 -14.36 14.71 5.50
N ALA A 239 -14.50 13.70 6.37
CA ALA A 239 -13.36 12.95 6.90
C ALA A 239 -12.61 12.18 5.79
N ILE A 240 -13.34 11.51 4.88
CA ILE A 240 -12.75 10.83 3.72
C ILE A 240 -12.00 11.82 2.83
N GLN A 241 -12.59 12.99 2.53
CA GLN A 241 -11.95 14.03 1.73
C GLN A 241 -10.66 14.58 2.37
N GLN A 242 -10.61 14.67 3.70
CA GLN A 242 -9.40 15.07 4.42
C GLN A 242 -8.30 14.02 4.25
N VAL A 243 -8.63 12.73 4.38
CA VAL A 243 -7.66 11.64 4.16
C VAL A 243 -7.22 11.59 2.70
N ASP A 244 -8.12 11.78 1.73
CA ASP A 244 -7.77 11.90 0.31
C ASP A 244 -6.78 13.05 0.05
N GLN A 245 -6.93 14.16 0.78
CA GLN A 245 -5.99 15.28 0.69
C GLN A 245 -4.62 14.93 1.28
N CYS A 246 -4.58 14.17 2.38
CA CYS A 246 -3.34 13.63 2.93
C CYS A 246 -2.66 12.68 1.92
N ILE A 247 -3.41 11.77 1.29
CA ILE A 247 -2.89 10.85 0.25
C ILE A 247 -2.24 11.67 -0.88
N ARG A 248 -2.96 12.65 -1.44
CA ARG A 248 -2.40 13.53 -2.49
C ARG A 248 -1.14 14.26 -2.03
N GLY A 249 -1.09 14.68 -0.77
CA GLY A 249 0.08 15.30 -0.16
C GLY A 249 1.29 14.36 -0.16
N HIS A 250 1.11 13.13 0.31
CA HIS A 250 2.16 12.11 0.34
C HIS A 250 2.62 11.70 -1.06
N VAL A 251 1.70 11.54 -2.02
CA VAL A 251 2.02 11.24 -3.43
C VAL A 251 2.93 12.33 -4.03
N SER A 252 2.56 13.60 -3.82
CA SER A 252 3.35 14.74 -4.29
C SER A 252 4.74 14.77 -3.66
N GLN A 253 4.82 14.64 -2.32
CA GLN A 253 6.10 14.59 -1.60
C GLN A 253 7.00 13.44 -2.06
N TYR A 254 6.43 12.27 -2.33
CA TYR A 254 7.17 11.11 -2.83
C TYR A 254 7.72 11.37 -4.22
N ARG A 255 6.89 11.88 -5.15
CA ARG A 255 7.30 12.22 -6.52
C ARG A 255 8.41 13.26 -6.51
N ASP A 256 8.26 14.34 -5.73
CA ASP A 256 9.28 15.38 -5.58
C ASP A 256 10.59 14.80 -5.04
N ALA A 257 10.55 14.06 -3.93
CA ALA A 257 11.73 13.44 -3.34
C ALA A 257 12.42 12.47 -4.31
N ARG A 258 11.66 11.68 -5.07
CA ARG A 258 12.20 10.78 -6.10
C ARG A 258 12.86 11.55 -7.25
N THR A 259 12.30 12.68 -7.69
CA THR A 259 12.93 13.51 -8.71
C THR A 259 14.26 14.11 -8.22
N ALA A 260 14.32 14.52 -6.95
CA ALA A 260 15.55 14.99 -6.32
C ALA A 260 16.60 13.87 -6.24
N LEU A 261 16.21 12.67 -5.77
CA LEU A 261 17.08 11.48 -5.77
C LEU A 261 17.60 11.17 -7.16
N LYS A 262 16.77 11.24 -8.21
CA LYS A 262 17.23 11.00 -9.59
C LYS A 262 18.34 11.96 -10.02
N VAL A 263 18.22 13.25 -9.71
CA VAL A 263 19.21 14.28 -10.05
C VAL A 263 20.49 14.11 -9.25
N LEU A 264 20.36 13.85 -7.94
CA LEU A 264 21.50 13.64 -7.05
C LEU A 264 22.23 12.33 -7.36
N ALA A 265 21.53 11.26 -7.74
CA ALA A 265 22.13 9.98 -8.13
C ALA A 265 23.08 10.14 -9.32
N GLN A 266 22.67 10.90 -10.33
CA GLN A 266 23.50 11.21 -11.50
C GLN A 266 24.74 12.01 -11.12
N SER A 267 24.62 12.91 -10.15
CA SER A 267 25.71 13.79 -9.72
C SER A 267 26.70 13.08 -8.78
N LEU A 268 26.21 12.16 -7.94
CA LEU A 268 26.99 11.41 -6.95
C LEU A 268 27.43 10.01 -7.45
N ASN A 269 27.15 9.68 -8.72
CA ASN A 269 27.36 8.33 -9.28
C ASN A 269 26.79 7.19 -8.42
N LYS A 270 25.64 7.42 -7.77
CA LYS A 270 24.90 6.35 -7.09
C LYS A 270 24.29 5.47 -8.20
N GLY A 271 24.66 4.18 -8.24
CA GLY A 271 24.21 3.23 -9.25
C GLY A 271 22.69 3.04 -9.32
N GLY A 272 22.19 2.10 -10.11
CA GLY A 272 20.75 1.94 -10.33
C GLY A 272 19.93 1.35 -9.16
N SER A 273 20.58 0.92 -8.07
CA SER A 273 19.92 0.18 -6.99
C SER A 273 18.85 0.99 -6.25
N TRP A 274 19.08 2.30 -6.03
CA TRP A 274 18.10 3.15 -5.36
C TRP A 274 16.75 3.22 -6.10
N ALA A 275 16.74 3.02 -7.43
CA ALA A 275 15.53 3.04 -8.24
C ALA A 275 14.67 1.78 -8.06
N ILE A 276 15.26 0.70 -7.56
CA ILE A 276 14.54 -0.51 -7.13
C ILE A 276 13.77 -0.22 -5.85
N CYS A 277 14.40 0.52 -4.92
CA CYS A 277 13.84 0.92 -3.63
C CYS A 277 12.77 2.01 -3.79
N PHE A 278 13.00 2.98 -4.67
CA PHE A 278 12.12 4.12 -4.92
C PHE A 278 11.63 4.10 -6.38
N ARG A 279 10.64 3.23 -6.64
CA ARG A 279 10.04 3.05 -7.98
C ARG A 279 9.24 4.28 -8.42
N GLU A 280 9.00 4.38 -9.71
CA GLU A 280 8.15 5.44 -10.24
C GLU A 280 6.71 5.22 -9.79
N LEU A 281 6.11 6.23 -9.18
CA LEU A 281 4.75 6.15 -8.66
C LEU A 281 3.74 6.65 -9.69
N SER A 282 3.09 5.71 -10.38
CA SER A 282 1.95 6.02 -11.24
C SER A 282 0.69 6.27 -10.40
N ASP A 283 -0.36 6.86 -10.99
CA ASP A 283 -1.63 7.06 -10.29
C ASP A 283 -2.36 5.72 -10.04
N GLU A 284 -2.10 4.70 -10.85
CA GLU A 284 -2.67 3.34 -10.72
C GLU A 284 -2.11 2.59 -9.52
N ASP A 285 -0.85 2.88 -9.17
CA ASP A 285 -0.18 2.30 -8.00
C ASP A 285 -0.78 2.80 -6.68
N VAL A 286 -1.44 3.96 -6.68
CA VAL A 286 -2.06 4.56 -5.48
C VAL A 286 -3.41 3.91 -5.22
N CYS A 287 -3.37 2.64 -4.84
CA CYS A 287 -4.56 1.86 -4.49
C CYS A 287 -4.45 1.29 -3.08
N PRO A 288 -5.58 1.19 -2.34
CA PRO A 288 -5.59 0.60 -1.02
C PRO A 288 -5.20 -0.88 -1.08
N LEU A 289 -4.76 -1.43 0.06
CA LEU A 289 -4.68 -2.88 0.21
C LEU A 289 -6.06 -3.50 -0.13
N PRO A 290 -6.10 -4.57 -0.93
CA PRO A 290 -7.28 -5.40 -1.05
C PRO A 290 -7.77 -5.77 0.36
N VAL A 291 -9.05 -5.56 0.63
CA VAL A 291 -9.67 -5.87 1.91
C VAL A 291 -10.25 -7.25 1.79
N ASP A 292 -9.86 -8.17 2.68
CA ASP A 292 -10.40 -9.54 2.71
C ASP A 292 -11.93 -9.61 2.45
N GLY A 293 -12.28 -10.12 1.28
CA GLY A 293 -13.62 -10.39 0.80
C GLY A 293 -13.67 -11.68 -0.03
N LEU A 294 -14.85 -12.29 -0.14
CA LEU A 294 -15.04 -13.49 -0.95
C LEU A 294 -14.74 -13.20 -2.43
N GLY A 295 -13.77 -13.91 -3.03
CA GLY A 295 -13.40 -13.80 -4.45
C GLY A 295 -12.09 -13.04 -4.76
N GLU A 296 -11.20 -12.85 -3.78
CA GLU A 296 -10.07 -11.91 -3.89
C GLU A 296 -8.70 -12.51 -4.24
N GLY A 297 -8.61 -13.80 -4.55
CA GLY A 297 -7.34 -14.45 -4.95
C GLY A 297 -6.66 -13.87 -6.21
N SER A 298 -7.33 -12.96 -6.94
CA SER A 298 -6.94 -12.40 -8.24
C SER A 298 -6.21 -11.05 -8.20
N ARG A 299 -6.16 -10.31 -7.08
CA ARG A 299 -5.56 -8.96 -7.07
C ARG A 299 -4.11 -8.99 -6.63
N THR A 300 -3.20 -8.71 -7.55
CA THR A 300 -1.82 -8.30 -7.25
C THR A 300 -1.86 -6.96 -6.52
N SER A 301 -1.40 -6.93 -5.28
CA SER A 301 -1.22 -5.70 -4.50
C SER A 301 -0.23 -4.78 -5.22
N SER A 302 -0.51 -3.48 -5.27
CA SER A 302 0.44 -2.49 -5.80
C SER A 302 1.80 -2.60 -5.13
N TRP A 303 2.87 -2.27 -5.87
CA TRP A 303 4.24 -2.34 -5.37
C TRP A 303 4.45 -1.48 -4.12
N ILE A 304 3.62 -0.44 -3.92
CA ILE A 304 3.66 0.37 -2.70
C ILE A 304 3.42 -0.46 -1.44
N TRP A 305 2.83 -1.66 -1.56
CA TRP A 305 2.57 -2.61 -0.46
C TRP A 305 3.55 -3.80 -0.43
N GLN A 306 4.29 -4.00 -1.53
CA GLN A 306 5.26 -5.10 -1.70
C GLN A 306 6.65 -4.73 -1.19
N VAL A 307 6.80 -3.54 -0.61
CA VAL A 307 8.06 -3.06 -0.05
C VAL A 307 7.81 -2.70 1.40
N GLY A 308 8.25 -3.59 2.28
CA GLY A 308 8.57 -3.22 3.66
C GLY A 308 9.60 -2.10 3.58
N SER A 309 9.17 -0.92 4.01
CA SER A 309 9.95 0.32 4.06
C SER A 309 11.41 0.01 4.46
N MET A 310 12.35 0.37 3.58
CA MET A 310 13.71 -0.17 3.49
C MET A 310 14.54 0.17 4.72
N GLY A 311 15.05 -0.85 5.41
CA GLY A 311 15.83 -0.61 6.61
C GLY A 311 17.32 -0.37 6.46
N GLN A 312 17.98 -0.10 7.60
CA GLN A 312 19.43 0.08 7.66
C GLN A 312 20.14 -1.20 7.22
N GLY A 313 20.70 -1.22 6.01
CA GLY A 313 21.44 -2.36 5.46
C GLY A 313 22.08 -2.03 4.11
N THR A 314 22.92 -2.94 3.61
CA THR A 314 23.42 -2.82 2.23
C THR A 314 22.29 -3.05 1.23
N SER A 315 22.44 -2.56 -0.01
CA SER A 315 21.41 -2.75 -1.06
C SER A 315 21.06 -4.22 -1.31
N GLU A 316 21.97 -5.13 -1.00
CA GLU A 316 21.81 -6.58 -1.15
C GLU A 316 20.99 -7.18 -0.01
N GLU A 317 21.31 -6.82 1.24
CA GLU A 317 20.53 -7.23 2.43
C GLU A 317 19.07 -6.79 2.33
N ILE A 318 18.82 -5.59 1.81
CA ILE A 318 17.45 -5.08 1.70
C ILE A 318 16.67 -5.79 0.60
N LEU A 319 17.33 -6.13 -0.52
CA LEU A 319 16.71 -6.93 -1.57
C LEU A 319 16.40 -8.34 -1.06
N GLU A 320 17.32 -8.95 -0.31
CA GLU A 320 17.15 -10.28 0.27
C GLU A 320 15.98 -10.33 1.27
N ASP A 321 15.88 -9.37 2.19
CA ASP A 321 14.78 -9.33 3.17
C ASP A 321 13.42 -9.09 2.50
N ALA A 322 13.38 -8.28 1.43
CA ALA A 322 12.17 -8.07 0.64
C ALA A 322 11.75 -9.33 -0.12
N LEU A 323 12.70 -10.01 -0.79
CA LEU A 323 12.46 -11.26 -1.50
C LEU A 323 11.99 -12.37 -0.54
N ARG A 324 12.60 -12.45 0.64
CA ARG A 324 12.18 -13.34 1.71
C ARG A 324 10.72 -13.12 2.07
N ILE A 325 10.32 -11.89 2.40
CA ILE A 325 8.94 -11.59 2.81
C ILE A 325 7.92 -11.89 1.70
N GLU A 326 8.24 -11.57 0.44
CA GLU A 326 7.33 -11.86 -0.68
C GLU A 326 7.21 -13.36 -0.94
N TRP A 327 8.32 -14.12 -0.87
CA TRP A 327 8.28 -15.57 -0.94
C TRP A 327 7.45 -16.18 0.20
N LEU A 328 7.61 -15.68 1.43
CA LEU A 328 6.83 -16.09 2.60
C LEU A 328 5.32 -15.89 2.39
N LYS A 329 4.92 -14.71 1.89
CA LYS A 329 3.52 -14.43 1.56
C LYS A 329 3.00 -15.34 0.45
N ALA A 330 3.80 -15.58 -0.59
CA ALA A 330 3.42 -16.47 -1.68
C ALA A 330 3.20 -17.91 -1.18
N ARG A 331 4.12 -18.44 -0.34
CA ARG A 331 3.99 -19.75 0.31
C ARG A 331 2.73 -19.84 1.16
N ALA A 332 2.45 -18.85 2.01
CA ALA A 332 1.27 -18.83 2.86
C ALA A 332 -0.04 -18.80 2.05
N ARG A 333 -0.09 -18.01 0.97
CA ARG A 333 -1.25 -17.97 0.07
C ARG A 333 -1.48 -19.33 -0.59
N PHE A 334 -0.42 -19.95 -1.08
CA PHE A 334 -0.49 -21.28 -1.68
C PHE A 334 -0.99 -22.34 -0.69
N GLN A 335 -0.42 -22.40 0.52
CA GLN A 335 -0.85 -23.35 1.55
C GLN A 335 -2.31 -23.16 1.95
N ARG A 336 -2.75 -21.91 2.09
CA ARG A 336 -4.16 -21.60 2.39
C ARG A 336 -5.10 -22.01 1.26
N PHE A 337 -4.68 -21.81 0.01
CA PHE A 337 -5.45 -22.24 -1.16
C PHE A 337 -5.54 -23.78 -1.23
N ASP A 338 -4.46 -24.49 -0.95
CA ASP A 338 -4.43 -25.95 -0.87
C ASP A 338 -5.35 -26.47 0.24
N GLU A 339 -5.33 -25.84 1.42
CA GLU A 339 -6.27 -26.14 2.51
C GLU A 339 -7.73 -25.89 2.09
N GLU A 340 -8.00 -24.79 1.39
CA GLU A 340 -9.34 -24.46 0.90
C GLU A 340 -9.86 -25.51 -0.10
N ILE A 341 -9.00 -26.01 -1.00
CA ILE A 341 -9.34 -27.13 -1.89
C ILE A 341 -9.70 -28.38 -1.08
N HIS A 342 -8.91 -28.72 -0.05
CA HIS A 342 -9.18 -29.86 0.81
C HIS A 342 -10.52 -29.69 1.57
N LEU A 343 -10.78 -28.50 2.12
CA LEU A 343 -12.03 -28.19 2.82
C LEU A 343 -13.24 -28.22 1.91
N LEU A 344 -13.14 -27.68 0.69
CA LEU A 344 -14.21 -27.66 -0.30
C LEU A 344 -14.59 -29.09 -0.73
N ASN A 345 -13.59 -29.95 -0.96
CA ASN A 345 -13.83 -31.36 -1.26
C ASN A 345 -14.52 -32.08 -0.09
N ALA A 346 -14.10 -31.81 1.15
CA ALA A 346 -14.76 -32.36 2.32
C ALA A 346 -16.20 -31.83 2.48
N GLU A 347 -16.45 -30.55 2.19
CA GLU A 347 -17.78 -29.95 2.25
C GLU A 347 -18.74 -30.52 1.20
N LYS A 348 -18.25 -30.73 -0.02
CA LYS A 348 -18.96 -31.43 -1.10
C LYS A 348 -19.46 -32.81 -0.63
N GLU A 349 -18.55 -33.61 -0.09
CA GLU A 349 -18.88 -34.96 0.41
C GLU A 349 -19.84 -34.92 1.60
N ARG A 350 -19.66 -33.98 2.52
CA ARG A 350 -20.58 -33.75 3.64
C ARG A 350 -21.99 -33.37 3.16
N GLY A 351 -22.10 -32.51 2.15
CA GLY A 351 -23.38 -32.10 1.57
C GLY A 351 -24.17 -33.28 0.99
N ILE A 352 -23.51 -34.13 0.19
CA ILE A 352 -24.11 -35.36 -0.35
C ILE A 352 -24.50 -36.33 0.79
N SER A 353 -23.59 -36.52 1.75
CA SER A 353 -23.83 -37.42 2.88
C SER A 353 -25.01 -36.97 3.74
N TYR A 354 -25.14 -35.66 3.97
CA TYR A 354 -26.26 -35.07 4.68
C TYR A 354 -27.59 -35.27 3.94
N LEU A 355 -27.62 -35.08 2.62
CA LEU A 355 -28.82 -35.32 1.82
C LEU A 355 -29.24 -36.80 1.89
N ARG A 356 -28.28 -37.73 1.78
CA ARG A 356 -28.54 -39.16 1.93
C ARG A 356 -29.02 -39.53 3.34
N PHE A 357 -28.50 -38.88 4.37
CA PHE A 357 -28.97 -39.01 5.74
C PHE A 357 -30.43 -38.52 5.88
N GLU A 358 -30.77 -37.35 5.33
CA GLU A 358 -32.15 -36.83 5.32
C GLU A 358 -33.13 -37.76 4.60
N VAL A 359 -32.71 -38.45 3.52
CA VAL A 359 -33.54 -39.48 2.87
C VAL A 359 -33.94 -40.57 3.87
N LEU A 360 -33.00 -41.05 4.69
CA LEU A 360 -33.26 -42.08 5.70
C LEU A 360 -34.16 -41.54 6.83
N GLU A 361 -33.91 -40.31 7.28
CA GLU A 361 -34.74 -39.65 8.29
C GLU A 361 -36.20 -39.50 7.83
N TRP A 362 -36.42 -39.03 6.60
CA TRP A 362 -37.77 -38.90 6.04
C TRP A 362 -38.44 -40.24 5.78
N ALA A 363 -37.69 -41.26 5.33
CA ALA A 363 -38.21 -42.61 5.18
C ALA A 363 -38.63 -43.22 6.54
N GLY A 364 -37.87 -42.95 7.60
CA GLY A 364 -38.18 -43.39 8.97
C GLY A 364 -39.41 -42.71 9.58
N ARG A 365 -39.83 -41.55 9.06
CA ARG A 365 -41.03 -40.82 9.53
C ARG A 365 -42.34 -41.41 8.99
N ILE A 366 -42.29 -42.25 7.96
CA ILE A 366 -43.48 -42.92 7.40
C ILE A 366 -44.08 -43.81 8.49
N GLY A 367 -45.37 -43.60 8.80
CA GLY A 367 -46.06 -44.34 9.86
C GLY A 367 -45.60 -44.06 11.29
N ALA A 368 -44.64 -43.15 11.52
CA ALA A 368 -44.11 -42.86 12.84
C ALA A 368 -45.11 -42.09 13.74
N ARG A 369 -46.01 -41.31 13.14
CA ARG A 369 -47.04 -40.57 13.86
C ARG A 369 -48.37 -41.32 13.85
N SER A 370 -48.83 -41.75 15.03
CA SER A 370 -50.15 -42.36 15.17
C SER A 370 -51.24 -41.29 15.09
N VAL A 371 -52.09 -41.39 14.07
CA VAL A 371 -53.22 -40.48 13.81
C VAL A 371 -54.46 -41.31 13.53
N GLN A 372 -55.61 -40.95 14.13
CA GLN A 372 -56.86 -41.69 13.97
C GLN A 372 -57.50 -41.47 12.59
N ASP A 373 -57.41 -40.25 12.06
CA ASP A 373 -57.90 -39.90 10.72
C ASP A 373 -57.02 -40.50 9.63
N GLN A 374 -57.64 -41.29 8.75
CA GLN A 374 -56.98 -41.98 7.65
C GLN A 374 -56.47 -41.00 6.59
N VAL A 375 -57.25 -39.96 6.27
CA VAL A 375 -56.87 -38.98 5.22
C VAL A 375 -55.61 -38.23 5.65
N LEU A 376 -55.55 -37.81 6.91
CA LEU A 376 -54.40 -37.14 7.47
C LEU A 376 -53.17 -38.07 7.54
N ARG A 377 -53.36 -39.35 7.88
CA ARG A 377 -52.28 -40.35 7.90
C ARG A 377 -51.68 -40.55 6.51
N ASP A 378 -52.53 -40.75 5.51
CA ASP A 378 -52.13 -40.93 4.11
C ASP A 378 -51.40 -39.68 3.59
N GLY A 379 -51.86 -38.47 3.96
CA GLY A 379 -51.21 -37.22 3.63
C GLY A 379 -49.82 -37.04 4.26
N LEU A 380 -49.66 -37.43 5.53
CA LEU A 380 -48.36 -37.39 6.22
C LEU A 380 -47.36 -38.38 5.60
N ASP A 381 -47.80 -39.60 5.29
CA ASP A 381 -46.96 -40.61 4.65
C ASP A 381 -46.60 -40.21 3.22
N ALA A 382 -47.53 -39.64 2.46
CA ALA A 382 -47.27 -39.11 1.12
C ALA A 382 -46.25 -37.97 1.15
N TYR A 383 -46.38 -37.04 2.10
CA TYR A 383 -45.43 -35.93 2.27
C TYR A 383 -44.02 -36.42 2.65
N ALA A 384 -43.92 -37.35 3.61
CA ALA A 384 -42.63 -37.92 4.00
C ALA A 384 -41.94 -38.64 2.82
N LYS A 385 -42.69 -39.40 2.01
CA LYS A 385 -42.18 -40.01 0.77
C LYS A 385 -41.73 -38.96 -0.24
N GLN A 386 -42.51 -37.89 -0.43
CA GLN A 386 -42.16 -36.81 -1.34
C GLN A 386 -40.85 -36.12 -0.93
N GLN A 387 -40.68 -35.82 0.37
CA GLN A 387 -39.43 -35.23 0.88
C GLN A 387 -38.24 -36.17 0.68
N ALA A 388 -38.39 -37.46 0.99
CA ALA A 388 -37.34 -38.44 0.75
C ALA A 388 -36.91 -38.50 -0.73
N VAL A 389 -37.87 -38.47 -1.66
CA VAL A 389 -37.57 -38.45 -3.11
C VAL A 389 -36.87 -37.16 -3.52
N LEU A 390 -37.29 -36.02 -2.98
CA LEU A 390 -36.70 -34.71 -3.28
C LEU A 390 -35.22 -34.62 -2.83
N HIS A 391 -34.93 -35.07 -1.60
CA HIS A 391 -33.55 -35.12 -1.09
C HIS A 391 -32.66 -36.08 -1.91
N LEU A 392 -33.21 -37.21 -2.37
CA LEU A 392 -32.50 -38.13 -3.25
C LEU A 392 -32.19 -37.49 -4.61
N GLN A 393 -33.14 -36.76 -5.18
CA GLN A 393 -32.94 -36.03 -6.44
C GLN A 393 -31.87 -34.94 -6.29
N TRP A 394 -31.89 -34.18 -5.21
CA TRP A 394 -30.85 -33.19 -4.92
C TRP A 394 -29.46 -33.82 -4.75
N SER A 395 -29.36 -34.95 -4.06
CA SER A 395 -28.10 -35.70 -3.92
C SER A 395 -27.53 -36.07 -5.31
N ALA A 396 -28.38 -36.64 -6.18
CA ALA A 396 -27.95 -37.03 -7.52
C ALA A 396 -27.57 -35.83 -8.41
N GLN A 397 -28.32 -34.72 -8.30
CA GLN A 397 -28.00 -33.48 -9.01
C GLN A 397 -26.66 -32.89 -8.55
N PHE A 398 -26.39 -32.89 -7.25
CA PHE A 398 -25.12 -32.40 -6.69
C PHE A 398 -23.95 -33.28 -7.08
N GLU A 399 -24.11 -34.62 -7.05
CA GLU A 399 -23.09 -35.55 -7.55
C GLU A 399 -22.74 -35.31 -9.01
N LYS A 400 -23.75 -35.08 -9.87
CA LYS A 400 -23.55 -34.76 -11.28
C LYS A 400 -22.86 -33.41 -11.47
N MET A 401 -23.33 -32.38 -10.77
CA MET A 401 -22.78 -31.02 -10.86
C MET A 401 -21.31 -30.97 -10.43
N TRP A 402 -20.93 -31.80 -9.46
CA TRP A 402 -19.61 -31.81 -8.87
C TRP A 402 -18.69 -32.92 -9.41
N ALA A 403 -19.12 -33.66 -10.44
CA ALA A 403 -18.37 -34.77 -11.01
C ALA A 403 -17.05 -34.32 -11.64
N ASP A 404 -17.03 -33.12 -12.23
CA ASP A 404 -15.89 -32.60 -12.99
C ASP A 404 -14.90 -31.79 -12.13
N ILE A 405 -15.26 -31.44 -10.89
CA ILE A 405 -14.40 -30.66 -9.98
C ILE A 405 -13.02 -31.29 -9.77
N PRO A 406 -12.87 -32.62 -9.53
CA PRO A 406 -11.55 -33.24 -9.39
C PRO A 406 -10.69 -33.11 -10.64
N ILE A 407 -11.33 -33.11 -11.82
CA ILE A 407 -10.64 -32.94 -13.11
C ILE A 407 -10.11 -31.52 -13.21
N TRP A 408 -10.92 -30.51 -12.87
CA TRP A 408 -10.49 -29.11 -12.89
C TRP A 408 -9.38 -28.81 -11.90
N ILE A 409 -9.46 -29.35 -10.68
CA ILE A 409 -8.39 -29.23 -9.68
C ILE A 409 -7.09 -29.83 -10.23
N SER A 410 -7.15 -31.01 -10.87
CA SER A 410 -5.96 -31.66 -11.44
C SER A 410 -5.39 -30.94 -12.67
N GLN A 411 -6.23 -30.22 -13.42
CA GLN A 411 -5.86 -29.50 -14.64
C GLN A 411 -5.57 -28.02 -14.41
N GLY A 412 -5.92 -27.48 -13.23
CA GLY A 412 -5.85 -26.06 -12.90
C GLY A 412 -6.69 -25.19 -13.83
N ALA A 413 -7.82 -25.69 -14.33
CA ALA A 413 -8.70 -24.98 -15.26
C ALA A 413 -10.17 -25.38 -15.12
N VAL A 414 -11.04 -24.39 -14.91
CA VAL A 414 -12.50 -24.52 -15.09
C VAL A 414 -12.85 -24.15 -16.54
N PRO A 415 -13.61 -24.98 -17.27
CA PRO A 415 -14.09 -24.64 -18.61
C PRO A 415 -15.03 -23.42 -18.57
N ASP A 416 -14.86 -22.47 -19.50
CA ASP A 416 -15.65 -21.23 -19.60
C ASP A 416 -17.18 -21.46 -19.77
N ASN A 417 -17.59 -22.70 -20.09
CA ASN A 417 -18.99 -23.07 -20.31
C ASN A 417 -19.72 -23.56 -19.06
N PHE A 418 -19.21 -23.33 -17.84
CA PHE A 418 -19.94 -23.69 -16.61
C PHE A 418 -21.10 -22.72 -16.25
N HIS A 419 -21.70 -22.11 -17.27
CA HIS A 419 -23.05 -21.56 -17.17
C HIS A 419 -24.02 -22.70 -17.50
N SER A 420 -24.63 -23.27 -16.47
CA SER A 420 -25.77 -24.19 -16.60
C SER A 420 -26.76 -23.65 -17.63
N GLU A 421 -26.83 -24.28 -18.81
CA GLU A 421 -27.93 -24.12 -19.77
C GLU A 421 -29.20 -24.87 -19.33
N ASP A 422 -29.25 -25.44 -18.11
CA ASP A 422 -30.42 -26.13 -17.59
C ASP A 422 -31.28 -25.21 -16.71
N THR A 423 -31.74 -24.09 -17.27
CA THR A 423 -32.99 -23.42 -16.82
C THR A 423 -34.10 -23.70 -17.83
N ALA A 424 -34.51 -24.97 -17.95
CA ALA A 424 -35.72 -25.34 -18.67
C ALA A 424 -36.36 -26.59 -18.05
N ALA A 425 -36.98 -26.42 -16.88
CA ALA A 425 -38.19 -27.16 -16.46
C ALA A 425 -38.58 -26.71 -15.05
N HIS A 426 -39.33 -25.60 -14.95
CA HIS A 426 -40.27 -25.47 -13.85
C HIS A 426 -41.35 -26.54 -14.03
N PRO A 427 -41.62 -27.42 -13.05
CA PRO A 427 -42.86 -28.16 -13.04
C PRO A 427 -43.97 -27.15 -12.72
N SER A 428 -44.83 -26.89 -13.70
CA SER A 428 -46.10 -26.20 -13.49
C SER A 428 -46.93 -26.97 -12.45
N GLU A 429 -47.58 -26.22 -11.55
CA GLU A 429 -48.63 -26.71 -10.63
C GLU A 429 -49.76 -27.46 -11.34
#